data_AF-A0A9P1AHH2-F1
#
_entry.id   AF-A0A9P1AHH2-F1
#
_cell.length_a   1.000
_cell.length_b   1.000
_cell.length_c   1.000
_cell.angle_alpha   90.00
_cell.angle_beta   90.00
_cell.angle_gamma   90.00
#
_symmetry.space_group_name_H-M   'P 1'
#
loop_
_entity.id
_entity.type
_entity.pdbx_description
1 polymer ?
#
loop_
_entity_poly.entity_id
_entity_poly.type
_entity_poly.pdbx_seq_one_letter_code
_entity_poly.pdbx_strand_id
1 'polypeptide(L)'
;MPKGDLFSNCSNHYPIEQYFLNCTNTTRPCELISDLAIVAELLVIFDYYLSTVLFSLAGIFNAYNLSISLPLFLRMDEEHQKRYVFVLSRCISSISAAATLLVLRCVLYVYFPPGTSSYYLYVLVVIADDISFYSLQGAYIEMALLVYVAVIHPMYFSARLTLRKIYLLAIANWVLATVISVPTGLFQTATYVSGPIKCDSQVCGPLVGLINYIIVSIAFFTTILILSFVLIALSCHIHRAKRVDSYTSSQTLHNARSRLAWTLFAITFISLAEGIPSSFLLGLKADNVLSTCTNFYQADKLINVTIFTSLDSIVWAIVLLIDPVANIILDKEVSSEFVKQVNQAKVYFAKFLEFLVSDRKK
;
A
#
# COMPACT_ATOMS: atom_id res chain seq x y z
N MET A 1 -47.04 1.79 -32.75
CA MET A 1 -45.64 2.19 -32.98
C MET A 1 -44.83 1.66 -31.81
N PRO A 2 -43.83 0.78 -32.02
CA PRO A 2 -42.98 0.34 -30.92
C PRO A 2 -42.20 1.57 -30.44
N LYS A 3 -42.27 1.85 -29.13
CA LYS A 3 -41.46 2.89 -28.51
C LYS A 3 -40.00 2.53 -28.77
N GLY A 4 -39.26 3.43 -29.41
CA GLY A 4 -37.82 3.26 -29.59
C GLY A 4 -37.16 3.05 -28.22
N ASP A 5 -36.19 2.15 -28.19
CA ASP A 5 -35.41 1.86 -26.99
C ASP A 5 -34.68 3.11 -26.50
N LEU A 6 -34.37 3.22 -25.20
CA LEU A 6 -33.80 4.46 -24.58
C LEU A 6 -32.56 4.98 -25.32
N PHE A 7 -31.78 4.06 -25.90
CA PHE A 7 -30.53 4.33 -26.61
C PHE A 7 -30.66 4.29 -28.14
N SER A 8 -31.87 4.15 -28.71
CA SER A 8 -32.07 3.94 -30.15
C SER A 8 -31.54 5.08 -31.04
N ASN A 9 -31.38 6.28 -30.48
CA ASN A 9 -30.89 7.46 -31.17
C ASN A 9 -29.40 7.75 -30.90
N CYS A 10 -28.68 6.85 -30.22
CA CYS A 10 -27.26 7.01 -29.95
C CYS A 10 -26.41 6.57 -31.14
N SER A 11 -25.34 7.30 -31.43
CA SER A 11 -24.44 6.98 -32.54
C SER A 11 -23.55 5.76 -32.26
N ASN A 12 -23.23 5.52 -30.99
CA ASN A 12 -22.41 4.41 -30.51
C ASN A 12 -23.26 3.54 -29.59
N HIS A 13 -23.09 2.22 -29.70
CA HIS A 13 -23.80 1.25 -28.89
C HIS A 13 -22.83 0.39 -28.05
N TYR A 14 -23.20 0.15 -26.80
CA TYR A 14 -22.39 -0.57 -25.82
C TYR A 14 -23.12 -1.80 -25.27
N PRO A 15 -22.40 -2.92 -24.99
CA PRO A 15 -23.01 -4.15 -24.46
C PRO A 15 -23.74 -4.00 -23.11
N ILE A 16 -23.45 -2.92 -22.38
CA ILE A 16 -24.02 -2.61 -21.05
C ILE A 16 -25.40 -1.93 -21.12
N GLU A 17 -25.85 -1.49 -22.30
CA GLU A 17 -27.13 -0.79 -22.49
C GLU A 17 -28.33 -1.56 -21.95
N GLN A 18 -28.34 -2.88 -22.14
CA GLN A 18 -29.41 -3.78 -21.70
C GLN A 18 -29.75 -3.66 -20.19
N TYR A 19 -28.79 -3.25 -19.36
CA TYR A 19 -29.00 -3.10 -17.92
C TYR A 19 -29.69 -1.78 -17.54
N PHE A 20 -29.72 -0.79 -18.45
CA PHE A 20 -30.18 0.57 -18.17
C PHE A 20 -31.39 1.01 -19.01
N LEU A 21 -31.99 0.10 -19.79
CA LEU A 21 -33.16 0.41 -20.63
C LEU A 21 -34.33 1.02 -19.83
N ASN A 22 -34.46 0.65 -18.56
CA ASN A 22 -35.50 1.14 -17.66
C ASN A 22 -35.17 2.48 -16.98
N CYS A 23 -33.98 3.05 -17.22
CA CYS A 23 -33.50 4.27 -16.59
C CYS A 23 -33.85 5.52 -17.41
N THR A 24 -35.15 5.80 -17.54
CA THR A 24 -35.68 6.83 -18.45
C THR A 24 -35.63 8.27 -17.91
N ASN A 25 -35.15 8.50 -16.69
CA ASN A 25 -35.17 9.81 -16.03
C ASN A 25 -33.91 10.64 -16.39
N THR A 26 -33.62 10.79 -17.68
CA THR A 26 -32.49 11.59 -18.17
C THR A 26 -32.76 12.16 -19.56
N THR A 27 -32.19 13.34 -19.82
CA THR A 27 -32.22 13.99 -21.14
C THR A 27 -30.96 13.70 -21.97
N ARG A 28 -29.95 13.04 -21.38
CA ARG A 28 -28.62 12.80 -21.99
C ARG A 28 -28.20 11.31 -21.93
N PRO A 29 -29.05 10.34 -22.35
CA PRO A 29 -28.76 8.92 -22.16
C PRO A 29 -27.51 8.43 -22.92
N CYS A 30 -27.25 8.95 -24.12
CA CYS A 30 -26.11 8.55 -24.95
C CYS A 30 -24.74 8.96 -24.37
N GLU A 31 -24.67 10.08 -23.68
CA GLU A 31 -23.44 10.54 -23.04
C GLU A 31 -23.19 9.76 -21.74
N LEU A 32 -24.23 9.56 -20.91
CA LEU A 32 -24.11 8.81 -19.66
C LEU A 32 -23.73 7.34 -19.88
N ILE A 33 -24.23 6.69 -20.94
CA ILE A 33 -23.84 5.31 -21.26
C ILE A 33 -22.40 5.22 -21.78
N SER A 34 -21.96 6.23 -22.54
CA SER A 34 -20.56 6.36 -22.95
C SER A 34 -19.65 6.55 -21.73
N ASP A 35 -20.05 7.41 -20.77
CA ASP A 35 -19.31 7.64 -19.53
C ASP A 35 -19.20 6.36 -18.69
N LEU A 36 -20.28 5.57 -18.57
CA LEU A 36 -20.22 4.26 -17.91
C LEU A 36 -19.32 3.27 -18.63
N ALA A 37 -19.30 3.28 -19.97
CA ALA A 37 -18.40 2.42 -20.74
C ALA A 37 -16.93 2.79 -20.47
N ILE A 38 -16.61 4.09 -20.39
CA ILE A 38 -15.28 4.58 -20.00
C ILE A 38 -14.94 4.14 -18.57
N VAL A 39 -15.86 4.27 -17.62
CA VAL A 39 -15.67 3.81 -16.23
C VAL A 39 -15.34 2.32 -16.18
N ALA A 40 -16.10 1.50 -16.91
CA ALA A 40 -15.88 0.06 -16.97
C ALA A 40 -14.50 -0.28 -17.55
N GLU A 41 -14.09 0.40 -18.62
CA GLU A 41 -12.77 0.21 -19.22
C GLU A 41 -11.63 0.63 -18.27
N LEU A 42 -11.76 1.77 -17.59
CA LEU A 42 -10.79 2.24 -16.61
C LEU A 42 -10.63 1.26 -15.44
N LEU A 43 -11.74 0.74 -14.89
CA LEU A 43 -11.70 -0.26 -13.82
C LEU A 43 -10.99 -1.54 -14.28
N VAL A 44 -11.25 -2.01 -15.50
CA VAL A 44 -10.61 -3.22 -16.02
C VAL A 44 -9.12 -3.00 -16.26
N ILE A 45 -8.71 -1.90 -16.88
CA ILE A 45 -7.30 -1.67 -17.24
C ILE A 45 -6.47 -1.29 -16.01
N PHE A 46 -6.89 -0.27 -15.26
CA PHE A 46 -6.08 0.29 -14.18
C PHE A 46 -6.28 -0.41 -12.84
N ASP A 47 -7.54 -0.56 -12.40
CA ASP A 47 -7.81 -1.18 -11.09
C ASP A 47 -7.62 -2.71 -11.12
N TYR A 48 -7.97 -3.39 -12.20
CA TYR A 48 -7.76 -4.82 -12.31
C TYR A 48 -6.38 -5.18 -12.88
N TYR A 49 -6.11 -4.98 -14.17
CA TYR A 49 -4.88 -5.51 -14.79
C TYR A 49 -3.60 -4.88 -14.23
N LEU A 50 -3.49 -3.56 -14.24
CA LEU A 50 -2.28 -2.87 -13.81
C LEU A 50 -2.01 -3.10 -12.32
N SER A 51 -3.01 -2.88 -11.46
CA SER A 51 -2.83 -3.07 -10.01
C SER A 51 -2.51 -4.53 -9.66
N THR A 52 -3.11 -5.53 -10.33
CA THR A 52 -2.78 -6.94 -10.12
C THR A 52 -1.30 -7.24 -10.43
N VAL A 53 -0.79 -6.72 -11.56
CA VAL A 53 0.63 -6.89 -11.91
C VAL A 53 1.52 -6.21 -10.86
N LEU A 54 1.20 -4.98 -10.47
CA LEU A 54 2.01 -4.23 -9.51
C LEU A 54 1.99 -4.88 -8.10
N PHE A 55 0.84 -5.33 -7.60
CA PHE A 55 0.76 -6.02 -6.31
C PHE A 55 1.45 -7.40 -6.35
N SER A 56 1.38 -8.11 -7.48
CA SER A 56 2.13 -9.36 -7.65
C SER A 56 3.64 -9.12 -7.58
N LEU A 57 4.13 -8.09 -8.28
CA LEU A 57 5.53 -7.69 -8.19
C LEU A 57 5.88 -7.27 -6.76
N ALA A 58 5.05 -6.44 -6.11
CA ALA A 58 5.26 -6.00 -4.74
C ALA A 58 5.39 -7.19 -3.77
N GLY A 59 4.51 -8.19 -3.88
CA GLY A 59 4.56 -9.41 -3.09
C GLY A 59 5.86 -10.19 -3.32
N ILE A 60 6.27 -10.38 -4.57
CA ILE A 60 7.51 -11.09 -4.93
C ILE A 60 8.74 -10.37 -4.38
N PHE A 61 8.84 -9.05 -4.58
CA PHE A 61 9.98 -8.26 -4.14
C PHE A 61 10.07 -8.21 -2.60
N ASN A 62 8.96 -8.10 -1.89
CA ASN A 62 8.96 -8.15 -0.43
C ASN A 62 9.28 -9.56 0.10
N ALA A 63 8.77 -10.62 -0.53
CA ALA A 63 9.13 -12.00 -0.18
C ALA A 63 10.63 -12.26 -0.39
N TYR A 64 11.20 -11.74 -1.48
CA TYR A 64 12.63 -11.81 -1.75
C TYR A 64 13.44 -11.00 -0.73
N ASN A 65 13.02 -9.77 -0.41
CA ASN A 65 13.70 -8.98 0.61
C ASN A 65 13.62 -9.64 2.00
N LEU A 66 12.50 -10.29 2.33
CA LEU A 66 12.34 -11.08 3.55
C LEU A 66 13.28 -12.30 3.57
N SER A 67 13.43 -13.01 2.45
CA SER A 67 14.30 -14.19 2.35
C SER A 67 15.78 -13.87 2.52
N ILE A 68 16.21 -12.63 2.21
CA ILE A 68 17.56 -12.13 2.53
C ILE A 68 17.64 -11.60 3.96
N SER A 69 16.67 -10.77 4.37
CA SER A 69 16.71 -10.06 5.65
C SER A 69 16.59 -10.98 6.85
N LEU A 70 15.81 -12.07 6.74
CA LEU A 70 15.60 -13.00 7.84
C LEU A 70 16.88 -13.78 8.21
N PRO A 71 17.61 -14.42 7.27
CA PRO A 71 18.90 -15.04 7.57
C PRO A 71 19.94 -14.05 8.10
N LEU A 72 19.96 -12.82 7.60
CA LEU A 72 20.86 -11.78 8.09
C LEU A 72 20.54 -11.42 9.54
N PHE A 73 19.27 -11.20 9.85
CA PHE A 73 18.79 -10.91 11.20
C PHE A 73 19.24 -11.97 12.21
N LEU A 74 19.15 -13.25 11.86
CA LEU A 74 19.56 -14.36 12.73
C LEU A 74 21.08 -14.41 13.01
N ARG A 75 21.90 -13.71 12.22
CA ARG A 75 23.37 -13.66 12.35
C ARG A 75 23.89 -12.34 12.91
N MET A 76 23.03 -11.35 13.09
CA MET A 76 23.40 -10.01 13.53
C MET A 76 23.52 -9.91 15.04
N ASP A 77 24.34 -8.95 15.49
CA ASP A 77 24.40 -8.56 16.90
C ASP A 77 23.09 -7.91 17.37
N GLU A 78 22.81 -7.97 18.67
CA GLU A 78 21.56 -7.45 19.26
C GLU A 78 21.27 -5.99 18.87
N GLU A 79 22.31 -5.14 18.73
CA GLU A 79 22.14 -3.74 18.37
C GLU A 79 21.55 -3.56 16.96
N HIS A 80 22.02 -4.33 15.99
CA HIS A 80 21.51 -4.30 14.61
C HIS A 80 20.15 -5.01 14.52
N GLN A 81 19.95 -6.08 15.31
CA GLN A 81 18.68 -6.79 15.37
C GLN A 81 17.51 -5.88 15.76
N LYS A 82 17.70 -4.92 16.68
CA LYS A 82 16.66 -3.97 17.10
C LYS A 82 16.01 -3.26 15.90
N ARG A 83 16.80 -2.84 14.91
CA ARG A 83 16.31 -2.21 13.68
C ARG A 83 15.63 -3.23 12.76
N TYR A 84 16.23 -4.41 12.61
CA TYR A 84 15.74 -5.43 11.70
C TYR A 84 14.40 -6.04 12.12
N VAL A 85 14.03 -6.03 13.40
CA VAL A 85 12.67 -6.44 13.84
C VAL A 85 11.59 -5.66 13.07
N PHE A 86 11.73 -4.34 12.96
CA PHE A 86 10.77 -3.50 12.25
C PHE A 86 10.86 -3.67 10.73
N VAL A 87 12.06 -3.93 10.18
CA VAL A 87 12.22 -4.26 8.75
C VAL A 87 11.48 -5.55 8.40
N LEU A 88 11.65 -6.60 9.21
CA LEU A 88 10.95 -7.87 9.01
C LEU A 88 9.43 -7.71 9.17
N SER A 89 8.97 -6.97 10.19
CA SER A 89 7.55 -6.70 10.40
C SER A 89 6.93 -5.97 9.20
N ARG A 90 7.64 -5.00 8.62
CA ARG A 90 7.21 -4.31 7.39
C ARG A 90 7.12 -5.27 6.21
N CYS A 91 8.13 -6.10 5.97
CA CYS A 91 8.08 -7.07 4.86
C CYS A 91 6.91 -8.05 5.00
N ILE A 92 6.66 -8.58 6.20
CA ILE A 92 5.52 -9.48 6.47
C ILE A 92 4.20 -8.76 6.20
N SER A 93 4.06 -7.53 6.70
CA SER A 93 2.87 -6.71 6.50
C SER A 93 2.65 -6.39 5.01
N SER A 94 3.71 -6.02 4.27
CA SER A 94 3.65 -5.74 2.83
C SER A 94 3.28 -6.96 1.98
N ILE A 95 3.80 -8.15 2.33
CA ILE A 95 3.42 -9.41 1.66
C ILE A 95 1.95 -9.71 1.94
N SER A 96 1.52 -9.57 3.20
CA SER A 96 0.13 -9.80 3.60
C SER A 96 -0.82 -8.84 2.86
N ALA A 97 -0.51 -7.54 2.83
CA ALA A 97 -1.29 -6.52 2.10
C ALA A 97 -1.37 -6.81 0.59
N ALA A 98 -0.25 -7.17 -0.04
CA ALA A 98 -0.25 -7.55 -1.44
C ALA A 98 -1.13 -8.80 -1.69
N ALA A 99 -1.07 -9.79 -0.79
CA ALA A 99 -1.87 -11.00 -0.90
C ALA A 99 -3.37 -10.73 -0.71
N THR A 100 -3.77 -9.96 0.30
CA THR A 100 -5.17 -9.60 0.55
C THR A 100 -5.77 -8.81 -0.61
N LEU A 101 -5.03 -7.84 -1.16
CA LEU A 101 -5.47 -7.06 -2.32
C LEU A 101 -5.60 -7.90 -3.59
N LEU A 102 -4.70 -8.87 -3.81
CA LEU A 102 -4.81 -9.83 -4.91
C LEU A 102 -5.99 -10.77 -4.72
N VAL A 103 -6.26 -11.25 -3.51
CA VAL A 103 -7.44 -12.07 -3.22
C VAL A 103 -8.72 -11.27 -3.47
N LEU A 104 -8.78 -10.01 -3.01
CA LEU A 104 -9.93 -9.14 -3.21
C LEU A 104 -10.23 -8.96 -4.71
N ARG A 105 -9.21 -8.65 -5.52
CA ARG A 105 -9.37 -8.38 -6.96
C ARG A 105 -9.52 -9.64 -7.81
N CYS A 106 -8.63 -10.60 -7.66
CA CYS A 106 -8.56 -11.77 -8.56
C CYS A 106 -9.52 -12.89 -8.14
N VAL A 107 -9.90 -12.96 -6.86
CA VAL A 107 -10.79 -14.02 -6.37
C VAL A 107 -12.17 -13.48 -6.09
N LEU A 108 -12.29 -12.52 -5.17
CA LEU A 108 -13.59 -12.07 -4.70
C LEU A 108 -14.35 -11.28 -5.79
N TYR A 109 -13.77 -10.23 -6.37
CA TYR A 109 -14.48 -9.45 -7.39
C TYR A 109 -14.80 -10.21 -8.68
N VAL A 110 -14.00 -11.23 -9.05
CA VAL A 110 -14.21 -12.01 -10.28
C VAL A 110 -15.18 -13.18 -10.07
N TYR A 111 -14.97 -13.99 -9.04
CA TYR A 111 -15.71 -15.25 -8.85
C TYR A 111 -16.85 -15.14 -7.85
N PHE A 112 -16.78 -14.18 -6.93
CA PHE A 112 -17.76 -14.00 -5.86
C PHE A 112 -18.18 -12.52 -5.77
N PRO A 113 -18.79 -11.97 -6.82
CA PRO A 113 -19.14 -10.55 -6.84
C PRO A 113 -20.08 -10.20 -5.68
N PRO A 114 -20.08 -8.94 -5.21
CA PRO A 114 -20.78 -8.52 -4.00
C PRO A 114 -22.28 -8.88 -3.94
N GLY A 115 -22.94 -9.05 -5.09
CA GLY A 115 -24.36 -9.43 -5.19
C GLY A 115 -24.66 -10.90 -4.93
N THR A 116 -23.65 -11.79 -4.98
CA THR A 116 -23.83 -13.26 -4.83
C THR A 116 -22.96 -13.88 -3.75
N SER A 117 -22.07 -13.10 -3.14
CA SER A 117 -21.08 -13.57 -2.18
C SER A 117 -21.53 -13.51 -0.73
N SER A 118 -20.83 -14.26 0.12
CA SER A 118 -20.98 -14.22 1.56
C SER A 118 -20.28 -13.00 2.15
N TYR A 119 -21.04 -12.18 2.88
CA TYR A 119 -20.53 -11.07 3.69
C TYR A 119 -19.30 -11.47 4.53
N TYR A 120 -19.34 -12.65 5.16
CA TYR A 120 -18.27 -13.11 6.04
C TYR A 120 -16.94 -13.35 5.32
N LEU A 121 -16.97 -13.77 4.05
CA LEU A 121 -15.75 -13.96 3.27
C LEU A 121 -15.06 -12.62 2.99
N TYR A 122 -15.83 -11.60 2.62
CA TYR A 122 -15.31 -10.25 2.44
C TYR A 122 -14.78 -9.67 3.75
N VAL A 123 -15.50 -9.83 4.87
CA VAL A 123 -15.07 -9.36 6.19
C VAL A 123 -13.69 -9.91 6.55
N LEU A 124 -13.46 -11.20 6.35
CA LEU A 124 -12.16 -11.81 6.68
C LEU A 124 -11.01 -11.22 5.87
N VAL A 125 -11.21 -11.04 4.55
CA VAL A 125 -10.17 -10.51 3.66
C VAL A 125 -9.93 -9.03 3.94
N VAL A 126 -10.99 -8.24 4.14
CA VAL A 126 -10.91 -6.80 4.43
C VAL A 126 -10.27 -6.54 5.80
N ILE A 127 -10.63 -7.30 6.84
CA ILE A 127 -9.96 -7.18 8.14
C ILE A 127 -8.47 -7.54 8.02
N ALA A 128 -8.14 -8.61 7.29
CA ALA A 128 -6.73 -8.98 7.07
C ALA A 128 -5.96 -7.89 6.30
N ASP A 129 -6.63 -7.23 5.35
CA ASP A 129 -6.07 -6.10 4.59
C ASP A 129 -5.79 -4.91 5.51
N ASP A 130 -6.79 -4.47 6.29
CA ASP A 130 -6.65 -3.39 7.28
C ASP A 130 -5.53 -3.70 8.29
N ILE A 131 -5.45 -4.95 8.79
CA ILE A 131 -4.39 -5.35 9.73
C ILE A 131 -3.03 -5.14 9.09
N SER A 132 -2.88 -5.56 7.83
CA SER A 132 -1.62 -5.51 7.09
C SER A 132 -1.18 -4.06 6.85
N PHE A 133 -2.10 -3.16 6.48
CA PHE A 133 -1.78 -1.75 6.26
C PHE A 133 -1.51 -1.00 7.56
N TYR A 134 -2.32 -1.22 8.62
CA TYR A 134 -2.08 -0.58 9.91
C TYR A 134 -0.81 -1.08 10.59
N SER A 135 -0.50 -2.39 10.51
CA SER A 135 0.76 -2.93 11.04
C SER A 135 1.97 -2.40 10.27
N LEU A 136 1.85 -2.23 8.94
CA LEU A 136 2.87 -1.62 8.10
C LEU A 136 3.14 -0.17 8.53
N GLN A 137 2.10 0.66 8.66
CA GLN A 137 2.18 2.05 9.11
C GLN A 137 2.76 2.15 10.53
N GLY A 138 2.29 1.31 11.45
CA GLY A 138 2.83 1.27 12.81
C GLY A 138 4.32 0.92 12.83
N ALA A 139 4.78 0.00 11.99
CA ALA A 139 6.20 -0.34 11.91
C ALA A 139 7.06 0.81 11.34
N TYR A 140 6.50 1.71 10.52
CA TYR A 140 7.16 2.96 10.14
C TYR A 140 7.31 3.92 11.32
N ILE A 141 6.25 4.10 12.11
CA ILE A 141 6.28 4.94 13.32
C ILE A 141 7.31 4.38 14.31
N GLU A 142 7.29 3.08 14.56
CA GLU A 142 8.22 2.41 15.48
C GLU A 142 9.67 2.54 15.02
N MET A 143 9.93 2.38 13.72
CA MET A 143 11.25 2.59 13.16
C MET A 143 11.71 4.06 13.28
N ALA A 144 10.81 5.02 13.07
CA ALA A 144 11.10 6.44 13.27
C ALA A 144 11.41 6.75 14.75
N LEU A 145 10.65 6.17 15.69
CA LEU A 145 10.89 6.27 17.13
C LEU A 145 12.22 5.63 17.54
N LEU A 146 12.57 4.48 16.96
CA LEU A 146 13.85 3.83 17.21
C LEU A 146 15.01 4.73 16.79
N VAL A 147 14.91 5.31 15.59
CA VAL A 147 15.91 6.26 15.05
C VAL A 147 15.97 7.53 15.91
N TYR A 148 14.84 8.01 16.40
CA TYR A 148 14.78 9.13 17.36
C TYR A 148 15.57 8.82 18.64
N VAL A 149 15.30 7.68 19.28
CA VAL A 149 15.97 7.28 20.51
C VAL A 149 17.47 7.09 20.26
N ALA A 150 17.85 6.51 19.12
CA ALA A 150 19.24 6.30 18.75
C ALA A 150 20.03 7.62 18.57
N VAL A 151 19.41 8.65 17.96
CA VAL A 151 20.08 9.94 17.72
C VAL A 151 20.11 10.82 18.97
N ILE A 152 18.99 10.93 19.69
CA ILE A 152 18.87 11.86 20.83
C ILE A 152 19.46 11.25 22.11
N HIS A 153 19.28 9.95 22.32
CA HIS A 153 19.69 9.25 23.52
C HIS A 153 20.54 7.99 23.21
N PRO A 154 21.72 8.16 22.58
CA PRO A 154 22.56 7.04 22.14
C PRO A 154 22.96 6.11 23.29
N MET A 155 23.23 6.66 24.48
CA MET A 155 23.54 5.86 25.68
C MET A 155 22.36 5.01 26.16
N TYR A 156 21.13 5.50 26.03
CA TYR A 156 19.95 4.71 26.36
C TYR A 156 19.70 3.61 25.33
N PHE A 157 19.89 3.93 24.04
CA PHE A 157 19.76 2.98 22.94
C PHE A 157 20.71 1.79 23.06
N SER A 158 21.99 2.04 23.37
CA SER A 158 22.98 0.97 23.53
C SER A 158 22.82 0.21 24.85
N ALA A 159 22.68 0.93 25.98
CA ALA A 159 22.80 0.30 27.30
C ALA A 159 21.47 -0.18 27.94
N ARG A 160 20.31 0.38 27.58
CA ARG A 160 19.02 0.12 28.28
C ARG A 160 17.89 -0.40 27.40
N LEU A 161 17.95 -0.13 26.10
CA LEU A 161 16.96 -0.60 25.14
C LEU A 161 17.32 -2.01 24.70
N THR A 162 16.76 -3.02 25.34
CA THR A 162 16.99 -4.44 25.04
C THR A 162 16.13 -4.92 23.87
N LEU A 163 16.58 -5.93 23.12
CA LEU A 163 15.83 -6.54 22.01
C LEU A 163 14.42 -7.02 22.44
N ARG A 164 14.25 -7.53 23.67
CA ARG A 164 12.96 -7.94 24.21
C ARG A 164 11.91 -6.82 24.23
N LYS A 165 12.32 -5.57 24.49
CA LYS A 165 11.43 -4.41 24.47
C LYS A 165 11.00 -4.07 23.03
N ILE A 166 11.91 -4.24 22.07
CA ILE A 166 11.61 -4.04 20.64
C ILE A 166 10.59 -5.08 20.15
N TYR A 167 10.75 -6.35 20.51
CA TYR A 167 9.73 -7.36 20.19
C TYR A 167 8.37 -7.05 20.82
N LEU A 168 8.36 -6.55 22.07
CA LEU A 168 7.11 -6.17 22.74
C LEU A 168 6.42 -5.01 22.00
N LEU A 169 7.18 -4.02 21.53
CA LEU A 169 6.64 -2.93 20.69
C LEU A 169 6.04 -3.49 19.40
N ALA A 170 6.81 -4.29 18.65
CA ALA A 170 6.31 -4.89 17.40
C ALA A 170 5.03 -5.72 17.62
N ILE A 171 4.94 -6.52 18.68
CA ILE A 171 3.71 -7.26 19.03
C ILE A 171 2.57 -6.30 19.37
N ALA A 172 2.84 -5.25 20.15
CA ALA A 172 1.83 -4.25 20.49
C ALA A 172 1.28 -3.54 19.25
N ASN A 173 2.11 -3.27 18.25
CA ASN A 173 1.68 -2.74 16.96
C ASN A 173 0.69 -3.68 16.24
N TRP A 174 1.01 -4.98 16.13
CA TRP A 174 0.08 -5.96 15.54
C TRP A 174 -1.24 -6.07 16.31
N VAL A 175 -1.18 -6.03 17.65
CA VAL A 175 -2.40 -6.05 18.49
C VAL A 175 -3.23 -4.79 18.26
N LEU A 176 -2.61 -3.61 18.24
CA LEU A 176 -3.31 -2.36 18.01
C LEU A 176 -3.94 -2.30 16.61
N ALA A 177 -3.20 -2.72 15.58
CA ALA A 177 -3.70 -2.88 14.23
C ALA A 177 -4.95 -3.76 14.23
N THR A 178 -4.88 -4.95 14.81
CA THR A 178 -6.02 -5.88 14.93
C THR A 178 -7.24 -5.26 15.62
N VAL A 179 -7.04 -4.55 16.74
CA VAL A 179 -8.13 -3.91 17.49
C VAL A 179 -8.84 -2.83 16.66
N ILE A 180 -8.10 -2.10 15.83
CA ILE A 180 -8.66 -1.07 14.95
C ILE A 180 -9.31 -1.70 13.71
N SER A 181 -8.66 -2.68 13.10
CA SER A 181 -9.09 -3.33 11.85
C SER A 181 -10.40 -4.10 11.97
N VAL A 182 -10.69 -4.73 13.11
CA VAL A 182 -11.92 -5.50 13.29
C VAL A 182 -13.18 -4.63 13.12
N PRO A 183 -13.37 -3.53 13.87
CA PRO A 183 -14.53 -2.68 13.67
C PRO A 183 -14.50 -1.99 12.30
N THR A 184 -13.36 -1.46 11.84
CA THR A 184 -13.30 -0.78 10.53
C THR A 184 -13.66 -1.73 9.39
N GLY A 185 -13.07 -2.92 9.35
CA GLY A 185 -13.29 -3.90 8.29
C GLY A 185 -14.72 -4.47 8.26
N LEU A 186 -15.35 -4.64 9.43
CA LEU A 186 -16.77 -5.03 9.51
C LEU A 186 -17.69 -3.99 8.84
N PHE A 187 -17.49 -2.71 9.19
CA PHE A 187 -18.31 -1.63 8.64
C PHE A 187 -17.95 -1.30 7.19
N GLN A 188 -16.66 -1.33 6.82
CA GLN A 188 -16.21 -1.17 5.43
C GLN A 188 -16.87 -2.24 4.55
N THR A 189 -16.83 -3.51 4.95
CA THR A 189 -17.46 -4.60 4.17
C THR A 189 -18.96 -4.38 3.99
N ALA A 190 -19.63 -3.86 5.01
CA ALA A 190 -21.07 -3.57 4.97
C ALA A 190 -21.43 -2.46 3.96
N THR A 191 -20.45 -1.70 3.45
CA THR A 191 -20.67 -0.71 2.38
C THR A 191 -20.71 -1.32 0.98
N TYR A 192 -20.18 -2.55 0.81
CA TYR A 192 -20.08 -3.21 -0.49
C TYR A 192 -20.96 -4.47 -0.58
N VAL A 193 -21.09 -5.22 0.52
CA VAL A 193 -21.78 -6.51 0.54
C VAL A 193 -22.91 -6.49 1.57
N SER A 194 -24.09 -6.94 1.15
CA SER A 194 -25.24 -7.08 2.05
C SER A 194 -24.97 -8.14 3.12
N GLY A 195 -25.20 -7.79 4.39
CA GLY A 195 -24.88 -8.66 5.52
C GLY A 195 -25.71 -8.36 6.77
N PRO A 196 -25.31 -8.93 7.93
CA PRO A 196 -25.99 -8.69 9.22
C PRO A 196 -25.89 -7.22 9.67
N ILE A 197 -24.83 -6.52 9.28
CA ILE A 197 -24.65 -5.10 9.53
C ILE A 197 -25.24 -4.32 8.35
N LYS A 198 -26.22 -3.46 8.62
CA LYS A 198 -26.78 -2.54 7.61
C LYS A 198 -26.03 -1.22 7.68
N CYS A 199 -25.29 -0.89 6.62
CA CYS A 199 -24.59 0.37 6.47
C CYS A 199 -25.17 1.12 5.27
N ASP A 200 -25.79 2.26 5.53
CA ASP A 200 -26.34 3.11 4.49
C ASP A 200 -25.23 3.83 3.70
N SER A 201 -25.34 3.87 2.38
CA SER A 201 -24.32 4.43 1.50
C SER A 201 -24.20 5.95 1.62
N GLN A 202 -25.24 6.66 2.09
CA GLN A 202 -25.22 8.13 2.15
C GLN A 202 -24.57 8.69 3.42
N VAL A 203 -24.60 7.93 4.51
CA VAL A 203 -24.12 8.38 5.83
C VAL A 203 -23.04 7.45 6.39
N CYS A 204 -23.32 6.15 6.43
CA CYS A 204 -22.42 5.19 7.09
C CYS A 204 -21.14 4.95 6.28
N GLY A 205 -21.25 4.75 4.96
CA GLY A 205 -20.08 4.58 4.09
C GLY A 205 -19.06 5.73 4.16
N PRO A 206 -19.49 6.99 3.94
CA PRO A 206 -18.60 8.15 4.06
C PRO A 206 -18.00 8.32 5.46
N LEU A 207 -18.74 8.00 6.52
CA LEU A 207 -18.23 8.06 7.89
C LEU A 207 -17.12 7.05 8.14
N VAL A 208 -17.30 5.81 7.68
CA VAL A 208 -16.28 4.75 7.79
C VAL A 208 -15.02 5.15 7.02
N GLY A 209 -15.18 5.65 5.79
CA GLY A 209 -14.07 6.19 5.01
C GLY A 209 -13.35 7.32 5.74
N LEU A 210 -14.08 8.25 6.36
CA LEU A 210 -13.51 9.38 7.09
C LEU A 210 -12.70 8.91 8.31
N ILE A 211 -13.19 7.92 9.05
CA ILE A 211 -12.47 7.33 10.18
C ILE A 211 -11.13 6.75 9.71
N ASN A 212 -11.14 5.96 8.63
CA ASN A 212 -9.91 5.37 8.09
C ASN A 212 -8.94 6.46 7.62
N TYR A 213 -9.44 7.46 6.90
CA TYR A 213 -8.64 8.59 6.47
C TYR A 213 -7.97 9.33 7.64
N ILE A 214 -8.69 9.57 8.74
CA ILE A 214 -8.14 10.23 9.93
C ILE A 214 -7.04 9.38 10.56
N ILE A 215 -7.28 8.07 10.73
CA ILE A 215 -6.30 7.13 11.32
C ILE A 215 -5.01 7.16 10.52
N VAL A 216 -5.12 6.99 9.20
CA VAL A 216 -3.95 6.92 8.32
C VAL A 216 -3.23 8.27 8.24
N SER A 217 -3.98 9.38 8.15
CA SER A 217 -3.39 10.72 8.12
C SER A 217 -2.61 11.02 9.41
N ILE A 218 -3.15 10.65 10.58
CA ILE A 218 -2.45 10.81 11.87
C ILE A 218 -1.16 9.97 11.89
N ALA A 219 -1.19 8.75 11.36
CA ALA A 219 -0.02 7.87 11.31
C ALA A 219 1.12 8.46 10.46
N PHE A 220 0.80 8.94 9.25
CA PHE A 220 1.78 9.61 8.39
C PHE A 220 2.30 10.91 9.01
N PHE A 221 1.39 11.75 9.51
CA PHE A 221 1.76 13.01 10.14
C PHE A 221 2.71 12.79 11.32
N THR A 222 2.41 11.81 12.18
CA THR A 222 3.26 11.44 13.32
C THR A 222 4.64 10.98 12.85
N THR A 223 4.71 10.13 11.82
CA THR A 223 5.98 9.64 11.26
C THR A 223 6.81 10.79 10.69
N ILE A 224 6.19 11.69 9.91
CA ILE A 224 6.84 12.86 9.30
C ILE A 224 7.36 13.80 10.40
N LEU A 225 6.58 14.07 11.45
CA LEU A 225 7.01 14.91 12.56
C LEU A 225 8.24 14.33 13.27
N ILE A 226 8.22 13.04 13.61
CA ILE A 226 9.35 12.38 14.28
C ILE A 226 10.59 12.45 13.40
N LEU A 227 10.49 12.04 12.14
CA LEU A 227 11.63 12.02 11.22
C LEU A 227 12.19 13.43 10.95
N SER A 228 11.32 14.44 10.81
CA SER A 228 11.71 15.84 10.65
C SER A 228 12.48 16.33 11.87
N PHE A 229 11.98 16.05 13.08
CA PHE A 229 12.66 16.40 14.32
C PHE A 229 14.05 15.75 14.39
N VAL A 230 14.16 14.45 14.08
CA VAL A 230 15.44 13.74 14.11
C VAL A 230 16.41 14.30 13.07
N LEU A 231 15.93 14.64 11.87
CA LEU A 231 16.76 15.22 10.83
C LEU A 231 17.32 16.59 11.23
N ILE A 232 16.50 17.43 11.88
CA ILE A 232 16.91 18.73 12.42
C ILE A 232 17.96 18.51 13.52
N ALA A 233 17.68 17.64 14.48
CA ALA A 233 18.60 17.34 15.58
C ALA A 233 19.95 16.82 15.07
N LEU A 234 19.94 15.87 14.14
CA LEU A 234 21.15 15.32 13.53
C LEU A 234 21.94 16.40 12.77
N SER A 235 21.24 17.30 12.06
CA SER A 235 21.87 18.44 11.38
C SER A 235 22.54 19.40 12.36
N CYS A 236 21.90 19.69 13.50
CA CYS A 236 22.48 20.49 14.57
C CYS A 236 23.72 19.80 15.18
N HIS A 237 23.68 18.48 15.41
CA HIS A 237 24.83 17.72 15.90
C HIS A 237 26.01 17.76 14.93
N ILE A 238 25.79 17.56 13.62
CA ILE A 238 26.83 17.66 12.60
C ILE A 238 27.44 19.06 12.57
N HIS A 239 26.60 20.10 12.64
CA HIS A 239 27.08 21.49 12.64
C HIS A 239 27.93 21.79 13.89
N ARG A 240 27.54 21.29 15.06
CA ARG A 240 28.36 21.41 16.29
C ARG A 240 29.67 20.63 16.18
N ALA A 241 29.66 19.41 15.67
CA ALA A 241 30.88 18.60 15.51
C ALA A 241 31.89 19.25 14.55
N LYS A 242 31.42 19.88 13.47
CA LYS A 242 32.27 20.65 12.54
C LYS A 242 32.93 21.86 13.18
N ARG A 243 32.33 22.45 14.22
CA ARG A 243 32.97 23.57 14.97
C ARG A 243 34.08 23.10 15.91
N VAL A 244 34.18 21.80 16.21
CA VAL A 244 35.10 21.23 17.20
C VAL A 244 36.25 20.44 16.53
N ASP A 245 36.41 20.54 15.19
CA ASP A 245 37.47 19.86 14.41
C ASP A 245 37.58 18.33 14.61
N SER A 246 36.48 17.63 14.94
CA SER A 246 36.46 16.17 14.96
C SER A 246 36.17 15.61 13.56
N TYR A 247 37.16 15.61 12.68
CA TYR A 247 37.00 15.27 11.26
C TYR A 247 36.54 13.82 10.97
N THR A 248 36.94 12.85 11.80
CA THR A 248 36.72 11.41 11.58
C THR A 248 35.26 10.95 11.77
N SER A 249 34.44 11.69 12.51
CA SER A 249 33.00 11.38 12.73
C SER A 249 32.07 11.98 11.64
N SER A 250 32.59 12.80 10.72
CA SER A 250 31.74 13.66 9.87
C SER A 250 31.11 12.94 8.67
N GLN A 251 31.83 12.00 8.04
CA GLN A 251 31.40 11.32 6.80
C GLN A 251 30.23 10.35 7.05
N THR A 252 30.31 9.54 8.11
CA THR A 252 29.28 8.57 8.49
C THR A 252 27.98 9.26 8.90
N LEU A 253 28.09 10.35 9.67
CA LEU A 253 26.97 11.16 10.13
C LEU A 253 26.31 11.91 8.95
N HIS A 254 27.10 12.37 7.97
CA HIS A 254 26.58 12.99 6.75
C HIS A 254 25.79 12.01 5.88
N ASN A 255 26.29 10.77 5.72
CA ASN A 255 25.58 9.72 5.00
C ASN A 255 24.27 9.31 5.70
N ALA A 256 24.29 9.22 7.04
CA ALA A 256 23.09 8.97 7.84
C ALA A 256 22.05 10.10 7.67
N ARG A 257 22.47 11.36 7.66
CA ARG A 257 21.60 12.52 7.39
C ARG A 257 20.98 12.46 5.99
N SER A 258 21.79 12.19 4.97
CA SER A 258 21.32 12.12 3.58
C SER A 258 20.26 11.02 3.42
N ARG A 259 20.52 9.84 4.00
CA ARG A 259 19.56 8.72 4.00
C ARG A 259 18.25 9.10 4.69
N LEU A 260 18.32 9.72 5.88
CA LEU A 260 17.14 10.14 6.62
C LEU A 260 16.32 11.21 5.88
N ALA A 261 17.00 12.17 5.22
CA ALA A 261 16.35 13.19 4.41
C ALA A 261 15.60 12.58 3.21
N TRP A 262 16.20 11.60 2.54
CA TRP A 262 15.54 10.84 1.47
C TRP A 262 14.33 10.06 1.98
N THR A 263 14.43 9.40 3.13
CA THR A 263 13.31 8.69 3.75
C THR A 263 12.17 9.65 4.10
N LEU A 264 12.47 10.82 4.66
CA LEU A 264 11.47 11.84 4.98
C LEU A 264 10.79 12.38 3.71
N PHE A 265 11.56 12.67 2.66
CA PHE A 265 11.02 13.11 1.37
C PHE A 265 10.08 12.06 0.78
N ALA A 266 10.50 10.80 0.75
CA ALA A 266 9.70 9.69 0.24
C ALA A 266 8.39 9.53 1.02
N ILE A 267 8.44 9.49 2.36
CA ILE A 267 7.23 9.33 3.20
C ILE A 267 6.28 10.53 3.05
N THR A 268 6.81 11.74 2.92
CA THR A 268 5.98 12.94 2.69
C THR A 268 5.30 12.88 1.33
N PHE A 269 6.02 12.47 0.29
CA PHE A 269 5.45 12.30 -1.05
C PHE A 269 4.37 11.24 -1.07
N ILE A 270 4.60 10.10 -0.42
CA ILE A 270 3.62 9.01 -0.26
C ILE A 270 2.38 9.52 0.46
N SER A 271 2.55 10.21 1.59
CA SER A 271 1.43 10.76 2.36
C SER A 271 0.57 11.74 1.56
N LEU A 272 1.18 12.56 0.70
CA LEU A 272 0.44 13.46 -0.19
C LEU A 272 -0.27 12.70 -1.32
N ALA A 273 0.41 11.72 -1.91
CA ALA A 273 -0.12 10.89 -3.00
C ALA A 273 -1.30 10.03 -2.56
N GLU A 274 -1.40 9.70 -1.27
CA GLU A 274 -2.54 8.97 -0.69
C GLU A 274 -3.61 9.93 -0.13
N GLY A 275 -3.18 10.97 0.58
CA GLY A 275 -4.09 11.90 1.23
C GLY A 275 -4.97 12.67 0.23
N ILE A 276 -4.44 13.01 -0.94
CA ILE A 276 -5.18 13.73 -1.98
C ILE A 276 -6.30 12.83 -2.56
N PRO A 277 -6.05 11.67 -3.20
CA PRO A 277 -7.12 10.80 -3.72
C PRO A 277 -8.15 10.42 -2.67
N SER A 278 -7.70 10.03 -1.46
CA SER A 278 -8.59 9.64 -0.37
C SER A 278 -9.52 10.77 0.07
N SER A 279 -9.01 12.01 0.16
CA SER A 279 -9.85 13.17 0.52
C SER A 279 -10.89 13.51 -0.55
N PHE A 280 -10.54 13.35 -1.84
CA PHE A 280 -11.49 13.54 -2.95
C PHE A 280 -12.56 12.46 -2.97
N LEU A 281 -12.19 11.20 -2.71
CA LEU A 281 -13.12 10.08 -2.59
C LEU A 281 -14.16 10.29 -1.48
N LEU A 282 -13.76 10.84 -0.33
CA LEU A 282 -14.70 11.20 0.74
C LEU A 282 -15.68 12.31 0.36
N GLY A 283 -15.26 13.22 -0.52
CA GLY A 283 -16.13 14.29 -1.04
C GLY A 283 -17.16 13.80 -2.04
N LEU A 284 -16.95 12.63 -2.66
CA LEU A 284 -17.79 12.09 -3.71
C LEU A 284 -18.70 10.98 -3.16
N LYS A 285 -19.99 11.29 -3.00
CA LYS A 285 -21.04 10.32 -2.63
C LYS A 285 -21.40 9.42 -3.82
N ALA A 286 -20.51 8.52 -4.24
CA ALA A 286 -20.83 7.51 -5.23
C ALA A 286 -21.46 6.29 -4.55
N ASP A 287 -22.62 5.85 -5.05
CA ASP A 287 -23.23 4.59 -4.63
C ASP A 287 -22.53 3.41 -5.32
N ASN A 288 -22.30 2.31 -4.61
CA ASN A 288 -21.41 1.22 -5.03
C ASN A 288 -22.01 0.21 -6.02
N VAL A 289 -23.27 0.37 -6.44
CA VAL A 289 -23.94 -0.62 -7.30
C VAL A 289 -24.09 -0.10 -8.73
N LEU A 290 -23.08 -0.40 -9.55
CA LEU A 290 -22.97 0.00 -10.97
C LEU A 290 -24.20 -0.37 -11.82
N SER A 291 -25.07 -1.27 -11.36
CA SER A 291 -26.29 -1.72 -12.04
C SER A 291 -27.56 -0.96 -11.66
N THR A 292 -27.47 0.13 -10.90
CA THR A 292 -28.63 0.96 -10.55
C THR A 292 -28.78 2.14 -11.49
N CYS A 293 -30.03 2.55 -11.75
CA CYS A 293 -30.31 3.78 -12.49
C CYS A 293 -29.68 5.01 -11.82
N THR A 294 -29.51 5.01 -10.49
CA THR A 294 -28.82 6.06 -9.75
C THR A 294 -27.38 6.25 -10.24
N ASN A 295 -26.63 5.17 -10.42
CA ASN A 295 -25.25 5.23 -10.93
C ASN A 295 -25.21 5.65 -12.40
N PHE A 296 -26.19 5.23 -13.20
CA PHE A 296 -26.33 5.72 -14.58
C PHE A 296 -26.56 7.23 -14.64
N TYR A 297 -27.40 7.79 -13.78
CA TYR A 297 -27.64 9.24 -13.74
C TYR A 297 -26.47 10.06 -13.17
N GLN A 298 -25.49 9.40 -12.54
CA GLN A 298 -24.30 10.04 -11.97
C GLN A 298 -23.00 9.61 -12.68
N ALA A 299 -23.09 9.01 -13.87
CA ALA A 299 -21.95 8.43 -14.58
C ALA A 299 -20.78 9.42 -14.77
N ASP A 300 -21.10 10.71 -14.98
CA ASP A 300 -20.13 11.81 -15.09
C ASP A 300 -19.25 11.95 -13.83
N LYS A 301 -19.84 11.76 -12.64
CA LYS A 301 -19.12 11.79 -11.36
C LYS A 301 -18.35 10.50 -11.10
N LEU A 302 -18.87 9.35 -11.57
CA LEU A 302 -18.21 8.06 -11.40
C LEU A 302 -16.86 7.98 -12.12
N ILE A 303 -16.68 8.69 -13.25
CA ILE A 303 -15.38 8.77 -13.94
C ILE A 303 -14.30 9.30 -12.99
N ASN A 304 -14.55 10.43 -12.32
CA ASN A 304 -13.59 11.03 -11.40
C ASN A 304 -13.28 10.10 -10.22
N VAL A 305 -14.31 9.50 -9.63
CA VAL A 305 -14.14 8.51 -8.54
C VAL A 305 -13.25 7.35 -8.98
N THR A 306 -13.49 6.82 -10.17
CA THR A 306 -12.75 5.69 -10.73
C THR A 306 -11.28 6.03 -10.96
N ILE A 307 -11.00 7.22 -11.49
CA ILE A 307 -9.63 7.71 -11.68
C ILE A 307 -8.91 7.81 -10.33
N PHE A 308 -9.52 8.45 -9.32
CA PHE A 308 -8.89 8.61 -8.02
C PHE A 308 -8.69 7.28 -7.29
N THR A 309 -9.65 6.35 -7.38
CA THR A 309 -9.53 5.01 -6.79
C THR A 309 -8.41 4.19 -7.45
N SER A 310 -8.29 4.31 -8.78
CA SER A 310 -7.22 3.67 -9.54
C SER A 310 -5.86 4.26 -9.19
N LEU A 311 -5.75 5.58 -9.08
CA LEU A 311 -4.53 6.27 -8.65
C LEU A 311 -4.10 5.84 -7.25
N ASP A 312 -5.05 5.78 -6.31
CA ASP A 312 -4.80 5.34 -4.94
C ASP A 312 -4.22 3.92 -4.90
N SER A 313 -4.82 2.99 -5.64
CA SER A 313 -4.35 1.61 -5.76
C SER A 313 -2.94 1.51 -6.36
N ILE A 314 -2.65 2.30 -7.41
CA ILE A 314 -1.32 2.34 -8.04
C ILE A 314 -0.28 2.93 -7.08
N VAL A 315 -0.62 4.01 -6.36
CA VAL A 315 0.25 4.63 -5.36
C VAL A 315 0.61 3.61 -4.29
N TRP A 316 -0.38 2.87 -3.75
CA TRP A 316 -0.12 1.80 -2.78
C TRP A 316 0.79 0.71 -3.32
N ALA A 317 0.59 0.28 -4.56
CA ALA A 317 1.45 -0.73 -5.16
C ALA A 317 2.90 -0.23 -5.33
N ILE A 318 3.08 1.05 -5.68
CA ILE A 318 4.40 1.70 -5.76
C ILE A 318 5.05 1.78 -4.37
N VAL A 319 4.29 2.16 -3.33
CA VAL A 319 4.79 2.21 -1.94
C VAL A 319 5.34 0.85 -1.51
N LEU A 320 4.58 -0.21 -1.76
CA LEU A 320 4.99 -1.57 -1.42
C LEU A 320 6.22 -2.04 -2.21
N LEU A 321 6.47 -1.50 -3.41
CA LEU A 321 7.66 -1.79 -4.23
C LEU A 321 8.90 -0.98 -3.81
N ILE A 322 8.72 0.27 -3.38
CA ILE A 322 9.83 1.15 -3.00
C ILE A 322 10.58 0.58 -1.80
N ASP A 323 9.88 -0.03 -0.86
CA ASP A 323 10.48 -0.59 0.37
C ASP A 323 11.57 -1.64 0.17
N PRO A 324 11.30 -2.76 -0.51
CA PRO A 324 12.33 -3.77 -0.77
C PRO A 324 13.45 -3.20 -1.64
N VAL A 325 13.15 -2.31 -2.60
CA VAL A 325 14.15 -1.65 -3.44
C VAL A 325 15.06 -0.75 -2.60
N ALA A 326 14.50 0.05 -1.70
CA ALA A 326 15.24 0.92 -0.81
C ALA A 326 16.13 0.10 0.14
N ASN A 327 15.66 -1.03 0.66
CA ASN A 327 16.48 -1.93 1.47
C ASN A 327 17.66 -2.51 0.66
N ILE A 328 17.44 -2.99 -0.56
CA ILE A 328 18.51 -3.55 -1.41
C ILE A 328 19.56 -2.49 -1.78
N ILE A 329 19.17 -1.23 -1.98
CA ILE A 329 20.08 -0.16 -2.40
C ILE A 329 20.79 0.50 -1.21
N LEU A 330 20.08 0.76 -0.12
CA LEU A 330 20.55 1.61 0.98
C LEU A 330 21.10 0.83 2.17
N ASP A 331 20.76 -0.45 2.30
CA ASP A 331 21.23 -1.31 3.37
C ASP A 331 22.44 -2.12 2.88
N LYS A 332 23.60 -1.92 3.52
CA LYS A 332 24.88 -2.45 3.02
C LYS A 332 24.92 -3.96 3.13
N GLU A 333 24.40 -4.49 4.22
CA GLU A 333 24.33 -5.92 4.51
C GLU A 333 23.44 -6.62 3.49
N VAL A 334 22.23 -6.09 3.25
CA VAL A 334 21.31 -6.62 2.23
C VAL A 334 21.90 -6.50 0.82
N SER A 335 22.45 -5.34 0.48
CA SER A 335 23.09 -5.09 -0.82
C SER A 335 24.25 -6.06 -1.09
N SER A 336 25.07 -6.33 -0.08
CA SER A 336 26.19 -7.27 -0.22
C SER A 336 25.74 -8.70 -0.52
N GLU A 337 24.70 -9.19 0.16
CA GLU A 337 24.16 -10.54 -0.09
C GLU A 337 23.44 -10.59 -1.44
N PHE A 338 22.73 -9.54 -1.83
CA PHE A 338 22.13 -9.41 -3.16
C PHE A 338 23.18 -9.51 -4.27
N VAL A 339 24.27 -8.73 -4.20
CA VAL A 339 25.36 -8.76 -5.19
C VAL A 339 25.99 -10.16 -5.28
N LYS A 340 26.17 -10.83 -4.14
CA LYS A 340 26.68 -12.21 -4.10
C LYS A 340 25.75 -13.18 -4.83
N GLN A 341 24.44 -13.11 -4.58
CA GLN A 341 23.45 -13.97 -5.27
C GLN A 341 23.41 -13.67 -6.78
N VAL A 342 23.44 -12.40 -7.18
CA VAL A 342 23.50 -12.01 -8.60
C VAL A 342 24.76 -12.53 -9.29
N ASN A 343 25.91 -12.44 -8.63
CA ASN A 343 27.16 -12.97 -9.18
C ASN A 343 27.13 -14.50 -9.31
N GLN A 344 26.56 -15.22 -8.33
CA GLN A 344 26.35 -16.67 -8.44
C GLN A 344 25.41 -17.01 -9.61
N ALA A 345 24.29 -16.30 -9.76
CA ALA A 345 23.35 -16.51 -10.85
C ALA A 345 23.99 -16.30 -12.22
N LYS A 346 24.84 -15.27 -12.38
CA LYS A 346 25.62 -15.05 -13.61
C LYS A 346 26.52 -16.24 -13.96
N VAL A 347 27.19 -16.82 -12.97
CA VAL A 347 28.05 -18.01 -13.17
C VAL A 347 27.21 -19.23 -13.57
N TYR A 348 26.06 -19.46 -12.94
CA TYR A 348 25.17 -20.56 -13.32
C TYR A 348 24.60 -20.39 -14.73
N PHE A 349 24.20 -19.17 -15.08
CA PHE A 349 23.68 -18.86 -16.41
C PHE A 349 24.74 -19.04 -17.51
N ALA A 350 25.99 -18.62 -17.24
CA ALA A 350 27.12 -18.87 -18.13
C ALA A 350 27.35 -20.38 -18.36
N LYS A 351 27.37 -21.19 -17.30
CA LYS A 351 27.49 -22.65 -17.40
C LYS A 351 26.33 -23.30 -18.15
N PHE A 352 25.10 -22.81 -17.95
CA PHE A 352 23.93 -23.30 -18.68
C PHE A 352 24.02 -22.99 -20.18
N LEU A 353 24.47 -21.80 -20.55
CA LEU A 353 24.71 -21.43 -21.94
C LEU A 353 25.81 -22.30 -22.58
N GLU A 354 26.91 -22.56 -21.87
CA GLU A 354 27.96 -23.47 -22.34
C GLU A 354 27.43 -24.90 -22.57
N PHE A 355 26.57 -25.41 -21.68
CA PHE A 355 25.91 -26.70 -21.85
C PHE A 355 25.02 -26.72 -23.11
N LEU A 356 24.17 -25.72 -23.31
CA LEU A 356 23.29 -25.62 -24.49
C LEU A 356 24.06 -25.49 -25.81
N VAL A 357 25.23 -24.82 -25.80
CA VAL A 357 26.10 -24.70 -26.98
C VAL A 357 26.85 -26.00 -27.26
N SER A 358 27.25 -26.73 -26.21
CA SER A 358 27.90 -28.04 -26.35
C SER A 358 26.96 -29.11 -26.87
N ASP A 359 25.69 -29.08 -26.48
CA ASP A 359 24.69 -30.07 -26.92
C ASP A 359 24.28 -29.86 -28.39
N ARG A 360 24.37 -28.62 -28.89
CA ARG A 360 24.13 -28.28 -30.30
C ARG A 360 25.25 -28.68 -31.27
N LYS A 361 26.42 -29.11 -30.77
CA LYS A 361 27.58 -29.53 -31.57
C LYS A 361 27.70 -31.06 -31.70
N LYS A 362 26.84 -31.82 -31.03
CA LYS A 362 26.62 -33.25 -31.27
C LYS A 362 25.42 -33.42 -32.18
#